data_AF-A0A7J3V1V5-F1
#
_entry.id   AF-A0A7J3V1V5-F1
#
_cell.length_a   1.000
_cell.length_b   1.000
_cell.length_c   1.000
_cell.angle_alpha   90.00
_cell.angle_beta   90.00
_cell.angle_gamma   90.00
#
_symmetry.space_group_name_H-M   'P 1'
#
loop_
_entity.id
_entity.type
_entity.pdbx_description
1 polymer ?
#
loop_
_entity_poly.entity_id
_entity_poly.type
_entity_poly.pdbx_seq_one_letter_code
_entity_poly.pdbx_strand_id
1 'polypeptide(L)' 'MEAELIKKISDILPTVENEKVKLLLTAILEDEKRHHMLLKAVLEIIVRGETITEEDWWEILWKNVPFHGAPGG' A
#
# COMPACT_ATOMS: atom_id res chain seq x y z
N MET A 1 -1.33 9.90 -9.96
CA MET A 1 -1.93 10.49 -8.75
C MET A 1 -1.16 10.06 -7.50
N GLU A 2 -1.12 8.78 -7.14
CA GLU A 2 -0.40 8.31 -5.93
C GLU A 2 1.12 8.49 -5.98
N ALA A 3 1.76 8.18 -7.12
CA ALA A 3 3.21 8.38 -7.27
C ALA A 3 3.63 9.84 -7.05
N GLU A 4 2.78 10.81 -7.40
CA GLU A 4 3.05 12.23 -7.15
C GLU A 4 2.89 12.59 -5.67
N LEU A 5 1.91 11.98 -4.98
CA LEU A 5 1.69 12.18 -3.56
C LEU A 5 2.87 11.60 -2.74
N ILE A 6 3.30 10.37 -3.07
CA ILE A 6 4.48 9.73 -2.47
C ILE A 6 5.71 10.62 -2.64
N LYS A 7 5.91 11.18 -3.83
CA LYS A 7 7.03 12.09 -4.10
C LYS A 7 6.94 13.38 -3.27
N LYS A 8 5.79 14.05 -3.28
CA LYS A 8 5.57 15.29 -2.50
C LYS A 8 5.80 15.07 -1.00
N ILE A 9 5.26 14.00 -0.43
CA ILE A 9 5.43 13.69 0.99
C ILE A 9 6.90 13.38 1.28
N SER A 10 7.58 12.63 0.40
CA SER A 10 9.00 12.31 0.54
C SER A 10 9.90 13.54 0.45
N ASP A 11 9.55 14.54 -0.36
CA ASP A 11 10.28 15.79 -0.51
C ASP A 11 10.07 16.74 0.70
N ILE A 12 8.88 16.70 1.32
CA ILE A 12 8.52 17.56 2.46
C ILE A 12 8.94 16.95 3.81
N LEU A 13 8.97 15.61 3.93
CA LEU A 13 9.33 14.92 5.18
C LEU A 13 10.63 15.42 5.84
N PRO A 14 11.72 15.70 5.10
CA PRO A 14 12.98 16.19 5.66
C PRO A 14 12.87 17.61 6.25
N THR A 15 11.93 18.42 5.77
CA THR A 15 11.75 19.81 6.20
C THR A 15 10.80 19.94 7.41
N VAL A 16 10.20 18.84 7.87
CA VAL A 16 9.27 18.84 9.00
C VAL A 16 10.03 18.68 10.31
N GLU A 17 10.07 19.73 11.11
CA GLU A 17 10.67 19.74 12.45
C GLU A 17 9.75 19.16 13.52
N ASN A 18 8.44 19.19 13.30
CA ASN A 18 7.47 18.67 14.27
C ASN A 18 7.38 17.15 14.18
N GLU A 19 7.90 16.46 15.19
CA GLU A 19 7.92 14.99 15.27
C GLU A 19 6.53 14.33 15.15
N LYS A 20 5.46 14.98 15.64
CA LYS A 20 4.08 14.44 15.49
C LYS A 20 3.61 14.50 14.04
N VAL A 21 3.90 15.61 13.36
CA VAL A 21 3.59 15.78 11.93
C VAL A 21 4.42 14.82 11.09
N LYS A 22 5.68 14.61 11.45
CA LYS A 22 6.58 13.65 10.79
C LYS A 22 6.07 12.22 10.91
N LEU A 23 5.62 11.82 12.11
CA LEU A 23 4.99 10.52 12.35
C LEU A 23 3.75 10.33 11.48
N LEU A 24 2.86 11.33 11.46
CA LEU A 24 1.63 11.27 10.66
C LEU A 24 1.93 11.16 9.16
N LEU A 25 2.84 11.99 8.64
CA LEU A 25 3.23 11.97 7.24
C LEU A 25 3.93 10.66 6.85
N THR A 26 4.69 10.06 7.76
CA THR A 26 5.31 8.75 7.54
C THR A 26 4.25 7.66 7.45
N ALA A 27 3.26 7.66 8.34
CA ALA A 27 2.16 6.70 8.30
C ALA A 27 1.34 6.82 6.99
N ILE A 28 1.04 8.05 6.56
CA ILE A 28 0.37 8.30 5.28
C ILE A 28 1.23 7.81 4.11
N LEU A 29 2.54 8.10 4.11
CA LEU A 29 3.46 7.67 3.06
C LEU A 29 3.53 6.14 2.94
N GLU A 30 3.55 5.44 4.06
CA GLU A 30 3.55 3.97 4.08
C GLU A 30 2.24 3.39 3.55
N ASP A 31 1.12 4.01 3.89
CA ASP A 31 -0.19 3.58 3.42
C ASP A 31 -0.33 3.76 1.90
N GLU A 32 0.04 4.92 1.38
CA GLU A 32 0.01 5.23 -0.05
C GLU A 32 0.95 4.32 -0.86
N LYS A 33 2.12 3.95 -0.31
CA LYS A 33 3.01 2.96 -0.94
C LYS A 33 2.37 1.57 -1.03
N ARG A 34 1.71 1.12 0.04
CA ARG A 34 0.99 -0.16 0.05
C ARG A 34 -0.17 -0.15 -0.94
N HIS A 35 -0.97 0.93 -0.93
CA HIS A 35 -2.09 1.09 -1.84
C HIS A 35 -1.64 1.09 -3.31
N HIS A 36 -0.53 1.78 -3.61
CA HIS A 36 0.05 1.81 -4.95
C HIS A 36 0.51 0.43 -5.44
N MET A 37 1.16 -0.35 -4.57
CA MET A 37 1.59 -1.71 -4.91
C MET A 37 0.38 -2.63 -5.18
N LEU A 38 -0.68 -2.51 -4.38
CA LEU A 38 -1.90 -3.29 -4.56
C LEU A 38 -2.58 -2.98 -5.91
N LEU A 39 -2.75 -1.70 -6.25
CA LEU A 39 -3.34 -1.31 -7.53
C LEU A 39 -2.51 -1.78 -8.72
N LYS A 40 -1.19 -1.75 -8.60
CA LYS A 40 -0.29 -2.27 -9.64
C LYS A 40 -0.43 -3.79 -9.81
N ALA A 41 -0.52 -4.54 -8.71
CA ALA A 41 -0.77 -5.98 -8.75
C ALA A 41 -2.11 -6.28 -9.43
N VAL A 42 -3.18 -5.57 -9.06
CA VAL A 42 -4.50 -5.71 -9.70
C VAL A 42 -4.44 -5.38 -11.19
N LEU A 43 -3.71 -4.34 -11.59
CA LEU A 43 -3.53 -4.00 -13.00
C LEU A 43 -2.78 -5.09 -13.76
N GLU A 44 -1.71 -5.65 -13.18
CA GLU A 44 -0.94 -6.75 -13.79
C GLU A 44 -1.82 -8.00 -14.00
N ILE A 45 -2.71 -8.30 -13.06
CA ILE A 45 -3.72 -9.38 -13.19
C ILE A 45 -4.64 -9.11 -14.39
N ILE A 46 -5.24 -7.92 -14.46
CA ILE A 46 -6.18 -7.56 -15.52
C ILE A 46 -5.50 -7.58 -16.89
N VAL A 47 -4.26 -7.07 -16.99
CA VAL A 47 -3.51 -6.96 -18.24
C VAL A 47 -3.01 -8.33 -18.72
N ARG A 48 -2.60 -9.23 -17.82
CA ARG A 48 -2.14 -10.57 -18.20
C ARG A 48 -3.28 -11.44 -18.73
N GLY A 49 -4.53 -11.19 -18.33
CA GLY A 49 -5.68 -11.94 -18.83
C GLY A 49 -5.62 -13.44 -18.52
N GLU A 50 -4.84 -13.82 -17.51
CA GLU A 50 -4.53 -15.23 -17.20
C GLU A 50 -5.48 -15.79 -16.14
N THR A 51 -5.64 -17.11 -16.19
CA THR A 51 -6.48 -17.95 -15.33
C THR A 51 -6.03 -17.87 -13.86
N ILE A 52 -6.37 -16.78 -13.19
CA ILE A 52 -6.10 -16.58 -11.76
C ILE A 52 -7.11 -17.42 -10.97
N THR A 53 -6.64 -18.30 -10.09
CA THR A 53 -7.53 -19.07 -9.21
C THR A 53 -8.00 -18.22 -8.03
N GLU A 54 -9.05 -18.65 -7.32
CA GLU A 54 -9.49 -17.95 -6.11
C GLU A 54 -8.39 -17.89 -5.04
N GLU A 55 -7.49 -18.89 -4.98
CA GLU A 55 -6.36 -18.87 -4.05
C GLU A 55 -5.35 -17.76 -4.35
N ASP A 56 -5.04 -17.52 -5.64
CA ASP A 56 -4.15 -16.44 -6.06
C ASP A 56 -4.75 -15.07 -5.72
N TRP A 57 -6.07 -14.91 -5.87
CA TRP A 57 -6.79 -13.72 -5.41
C TRP A 57 -6.68 -13.53 -3.91
N TRP A 58 -6.83 -14.62 -3.14
CA TRP A 58 -6.70 -14.57 -1.69
C TRP A 58 -5.29 -14.21 -1.23
N GLU A 59 -4.24 -14.75 -1.85
CA GLU A 59 -2.87 -14.37 -1.51
C GLU A 59 -2.61 -12.89 -1.75
N ILE A 60 -3.08 -12.32 -2.85
CA ILE A 60 -2.84 -10.92 -3.19
C ILE A 60 -3.58 -9.97 -2.24
N LEU A 61 -4.81 -10.33 -1.87
CA LEU A 61 -5.60 -9.58 -0.90
C LEU A 61 -5.03 -9.71 0.52
N TRP A 62 -4.64 -10.90 0.96
CA TRP A 62 -4.12 -11.14 2.31
C TRP A 62 -2.70 -10.61 2.52
N LYS A 63 -1.82 -10.67 1.51
CA LYS A 63 -0.42 -10.23 1.63
C LYS A 63 -0.26 -8.74 1.90
N ASN A 64 -1.28 -7.93 1.60
CA ASN A 64 -1.21 -6.47 1.68
C ASN A 64 -2.07 -5.86 2.81
N VAL A 65 -2.87 -6.65 3.54
CA VAL A 65 -3.66 -6.15 4.69
C VAL A 65 -2.89 -6.32 6.02
N PRO A 66 -2.83 -5.27 6.88
CA PRO A 66 -1.99 -5.29 8.08
C PRO A 66 -2.55 -6.09 9.26
N PHE A 67 -3.86 -6.39 9.28
CA PHE A 67 -4.50 -7.13 10.37
C PHE A 67 -5.04 -8.46 9.87
N HIS A 68 -4.30 -9.51 10.19
CA HIS A 68 -4.83 -10.87 10.19
C HIS A 68 -5.62 -10.97 11.49
N GLY A 69 -6.95 -10.93 11.42
CA GLY A 69 -7.75 -11.41 12.53
C GLY A 69 -7.22 -12.80 12.85
N ALA A 70 -6.63 -12.96 14.03
CA ALA A 70 -6.05 -14.23 14.43
C ALA A 70 -7.12 -15.32 14.21
N PRO A 71 -6.82 -16.42 13.49
CA PRO A 71 -7.72 -17.55 13.47
C PRO A 71 -7.57 -18.24 14.83
N GLY A 72 -8.29 -17.75 15.83
CA GLY A 72 -8.27 -18.28 17.18
C GLY A 72 -9.15 -17.40 18.08
N GLY A 73 -10.26 -17.98 18.54
CA GLY A 73 -11.16 -17.36 19.51
C GLY A 73 -10.57 -17.21 20.91
#